data_AF-A0A1F7TIN8-F1
#
_entry.id   AF-A0A1F7TIN8-F1
#
_cell.length_a   1.000
_cell.length_b   1.000
_cell.length_c   1.000
_cell.angle_alpha   90.00
_cell.angle_beta   90.00
_cell.angle_gamma   90.00
#
_symmetry.space_group_name_H-M   'P 1'
#
loop_
_entity.id
_entity.type
_entity.pdbx_description
1 polymer ?
#
loop_
_entity_poly.entity_id
_entity_poly.type
_entity_poly.pdbx_seq_one_letter_code
_entity_poly.pdbx_strand_id
1 'polypeptide(L)'
;MGWCPFCGRRAGEEEAWAGGPRRCACGAWLLGGGPPGVMAPEARARWEEGARVRRFQRQADRVCALILREDVPQADIALARAGLRETCARLFPDRLGLYDMIYESRFDRLWRQFREPGA
;
A
#
# COMPACT_ATOMS: atom_id res chain seq x y z
N MET A 1 -18.50 12.25 -10.37
CA MET A 1 -17.04 12.26 -10.05
C MET A 1 -16.76 11.17 -9.03
N GLY A 2 -15.99 10.15 -9.39
CA GLY A 2 -15.71 9.02 -8.50
C GLY A 2 -14.56 9.33 -7.52
N TRP A 3 -14.84 9.19 -6.24
CA TRP A 3 -13.83 9.17 -5.18
C TRP A 3 -13.70 7.75 -4.68
N CYS A 4 -12.46 7.28 -4.47
CA CYS A 4 -12.28 5.99 -3.85
C CYS A 4 -12.45 6.09 -2.34
N PRO A 5 -13.43 5.40 -1.73
CA PRO A 5 -13.62 5.38 -0.29
C PRO A 5 -12.59 4.48 0.41
N PHE A 6 -11.40 4.28 -0.15
CA PHE A 6 -10.34 3.47 0.47
C PHE A 6 -8.95 4.04 0.28
N CYS A 7 -8.75 4.87 -0.74
CA CYS A 7 -7.46 5.47 -1.09
C CYS A 7 -7.51 7.00 -1.17
N GLY A 8 -8.70 7.62 -1.12
CA GLY A 8 -8.87 9.09 -1.26
C GLY A 8 -8.50 9.65 -2.64
N ARG A 9 -8.06 8.80 -3.57
CA ARG A 9 -7.69 9.20 -4.93
C ARG A 9 -8.94 9.52 -5.73
N ARG A 10 -8.93 10.66 -6.43
CA ARG A 10 -9.97 11.07 -7.36
C ARG A 10 -9.75 10.33 -8.69
N ALA A 11 -10.81 9.84 -9.31
CA ALA A 11 -10.71 9.35 -10.69
C ALA A 11 -10.31 10.54 -11.59
N GLY A 12 -9.23 10.39 -12.37
CA GLY A 12 -8.78 11.40 -13.34
C GLY A 12 -9.81 11.63 -14.45
N GLU A 13 -9.83 12.83 -15.01
CA GLU A 13 -10.85 13.30 -15.97
C GLU A 13 -10.77 12.68 -17.37
N GLU A 14 -9.70 11.95 -17.72
CA GLU A 14 -9.44 11.59 -19.12
C GLU A 14 -10.09 10.31 -19.67
N GLU A 15 -10.90 9.59 -18.89
CA GLU A 15 -11.74 8.53 -19.45
C GLU A 15 -13.09 8.57 -18.76
N ALA A 16 -13.89 9.58 -19.06
CA ALA A 16 -15.32 9.53 -18.81
C ALA A 16 -15.97 8.68 -19.92
N TRP A 17 -16.96 7.85 -19.55
CA TRP A 17 -17.83 7.04 -20.44
C TRP A 17 -17.40 5.59 -20.75
N ALA A 18 -17.65 4.71 -19.78
CA ALA A 18 -18.26 3.38 -19.99
C ALA A 18 -18.73 2.88 -18.61
N GLY A 19 -20.03 2.64 -18.45
CA GLY A 19 -20.73 2.40 -17.17
C GLY A 19 -20.41 1.08 -16.44
N GLY A 20 -19.13 0.75 -16.25
CA GLY A 20 -18.68 -0.41 -15.48
C GLY A 20 -18.11 -0.05 -14.10
N PRO A 21 -18.14 -0.96 -13.12
CA PRO A 21 -17.53 -0.75 -11.82
C PRO A 21 -16.00 -0.65 -11.97
N ARG A 22 -15.39 0.46 -11.54
CA ARG A 22 -13.93 0.65 -11.61
C ARG A 22 -13.26 0.24 -10.31
N ARG A 23 -12.00 -0.18 -10.36
CA ARG A 23 -11.16 -0.33 -9.17
C ARG A 23 -10.20 0.86 -9.07
N CYS A 24 -10.06 1.49 -7.89
CA CYS A 24 -8.93 2.39 -7.64
C CYS A 24 -7.65 1.56 -7.82
N ALA A 25 -6.51 2.21 -8.11
CA ALA A 25 -5.16 1.63 -7.98
C ALA A 25 -4.90 0.99 -6.60
N CYS A 26 -5.83 1.22 -5.67
CA CYS A 26 -5.88 0.68 -4.35
C CYS A 26 -6.56 -0.71 -4.25
N GLY A 27 -7.13 -1.23 -5.35
CA GLY A 27 -7.87 -2.48 -5.42
C GLY A 27 -9.34 -2.40 -5.02
N ALA A 28 -9.79 -1.29 -4.43
CA ALA A 28 -11.18 -1.12 -4.01
C ALA A 28 -12.06 -0.61 -5.14
N TRP A 29 -13.32 -1.05 -5.16
CA TRP A 29 -14.30 -0.59 -6.11
C TRP A 29 -14.59 0.91 -5.90
N LEU A 30 -14.49 1.68 -6.97
CA LEU A 30 -15.05 3.02 -7.11
C LEU A 30 -16.56 2.84 -7.18
N LEU A 31 -17.19 2.75 -6.01
CA LEU A 31 -18.64 2.74 -5.93
C LEU A 31 -19.13 4.12 -6.42
N GLY A 32 -20.12 4.12 -7.31
CA GLY A 32 -20.86 5.32 -7.65
C GLY A 32 -21.55 5.84 -6.38
N GLY A 33 -20.98 6.86 -5.78
CA GLY A 33 -21.44 7.46 -4.53
C GLY A 33 -20.44 8.51 -4.08
N GLY A 34 -20.91 9.68 -3.67
CA GLY A 34 -20.06 10.82 -3.27
C GLY A 34 -19.17 10.53 -2.04
N PRO A 35 -18.35 11.50 -1.61
CA PRO A 35 -17.56 11.38 -0.38
C PRO A 35 -18.45 11.06 0.83
N PRO A 36 -17.89 10.46 1.90
CA PRO A 36 -18.63 10.08 3.11
C PRO A 36 -19.12 11.33 3.86
N GLY A 37 -20.21 11.95 3.39
CA GLY A 37 -20.80 13.16 3.98
C GLY A 37 -21.67 12.90 5.20
N VAL A 38 -21.91 11.63 5.57
CA VAL A 38 -22.79 11.23 6.69
C VAL A 38 -22.23 10.00 7.44
N MET A 39 -20.92 9.93 7.64
CA MET A 39 -20.35 8.93 8.56
C MET A 39 -20.25 9.51 9.97
N ALA A 40 -20.72 8.75 10.97
CA ALA A 40 -20.50 9.06 12.37
C ALA A 40 -18.99 9.15 12.67
N PRO A 41 -18.54 9.99 13.62
CA PRO A 41 -17.12 10.21 13.89
C PRO A 41 -16.31 8.93 14.14
N GLU A 42 -16.88 7.96 14.84
CA GLU A 42 -16.28 6.65 15.11
C GLU A 42 -16.10 5.82 13.82
N ALA A 43 -17.06 5.90 12.90
CA ALA A 43 -16.97 5.21 11.62
C ALA A 43 -15.90 5.86 10.73
N ARG A 44 -15.75 7.19 10.81
CA ARG A 44 -14.66 7.92 10.14
C ARG A 44 -13.29 7.52 10.69
N ALA A 45 -13.12 7.47 12.02
CA ALA A 45 -11.87 7.07 12.65
C ALA A 45 -11.45 5.64 12.24
N ARG A 46 -12.38 4.68 12.33
CA ARG A 46 -12.14 3.29 11.88
C ARG A 46 -11.79 3.21 10.39
N TRP A 47 -12.43 4.05 9.58
CA TRP A 47 -12.15 4.12 8.15
C TRP A 47 -10.75 4.64 7.86
N GLU A 48 -10.34 5.72 8.53
CA GLU A 48 -9.02 6.33 8.39
C GLU A 48 -7.92 5.36 8.82
N GLU A 49 -8.11 4.66 9.94
CA GLU A 49 -7.19 3.62 10.40
C GLU A 49 -7.03 2.51 9.36
N GLY A 50 -8.15 1.98 8.85
CA GLY A 50 -8.12 0.97 7.79
C GLY A 50 -7.44 1.49 6.51
N ALA A 51 -7.61 2.78 6.18
CA ALA A 51 -6.95 3.39 5.03
C ALA A 51 -5.43 3.49 5.23
N ARG A 52 -4.96 3.82 6.44
CA ARG A 52 -3.53 3.82 6.79
C ARG A 52 -2.93 2.43 6.65
N VAL A 53 -3.59 1.40 7.20
CA VAL A 53 -3.13 0.01 7.12
C VAL A 53 -3.02 -0.45 5.66
N ARG A 54 -4.03 -0.20 4.84
CA ARG A 54 -4.00 -0.57 3.42
C ARG A 54 -2.95 0.19 2.61
N ARG A 55 -2.75 1.48 2.91
CA ARG A 55 -1.69 2.27 2.26
C ARG A 55 -0.32 1.68 2.58
N PHE A 56 -0.10 1.32 3.84
CA PHE A 56 1.12 0.67 4.30
C PHE A 56 1.35 -0.68 3.59
N GLN A 57 0.33 -1.53 3.55
CA GLN A 57 0.40 -2.83 2.86
C GLN A 57 0.82 -2.69 1.39
N ARG A 58 0.28 -1.73 0.65
CA ARG A 58 0.68 -1.53 -0.76
C ARG A 58 2.11 -1.07 -0.94
N GLN A 59 2.64 -0.30 0.01
CA GLN A 59 4.05 0.07 -0.01
C GLN A 59 4.92 -1.17 0.23
N ALA A 60 4.51 -2.05 1.15
CA ALA A 60 5.19 -3.32 1.36
C ALA A 60 5.12 -4.25 0.15
N ASP A 61 3.96 -4.36 -0.51
CA ASP A 61 3.81 -5.14 -1.74
C ASP A 61 4.68 -4.57 -2.87
N ARG A 62 4.85 -3.24 -2.93
CA ARG A 62 5.79 -2.61 -3.87
C ARG A 62 7.23 -3.03 -3.60
N VAL A 63 7.67 -3.06 -2.34
CA VAL A 63 9.02 -3.56 -1.99
C VAL A 63 9.19 -5.01 -2.45
N CYS A 64 8.18 -5.86 -2.22
CA CYS A 64 8.21 -7.24 -2.70
C CYS A 64 8.37 -7.30 -4.23
N ALA A 65 7.59 -6.51 -4.97
CA ALA A 65 7.68 -6.46 -6.43
C ALA A 65 9.04 -5.97 -6.93
N LEU A 66 9.68 -5.01 -6.23
CA LEU A 66 11.04 -4.55 -6.58
C LEU A 66 12.09 -5.65 -6.36
N ILE A 67 11.95 -6.45 -5.30
CA ILE A 67 12.86 -7.58 -5.04
C ILE A 67 12.77 -8.62 -6.16
N LEU A 68 11.57 -8.95 -6.62
CA LEU A 68 11.33 -9.95 -7.66
C LEU A 68 11.82 -9.54 -9.07
N ARG A 69 12.07 -8.25 -9.30
CA ARG A 69 12.44 -7.70 -10.59
C ARG A 69 13.95 -7.64 -10.76
N GLU A 70 14.55 -8.48 -11.59
CA GLU A 70 16.02 -8.56 -11.75
C GLU A 70 16.69 -7.23 -12.16
N ASP A 71 15.98 -6.35 -12.86
CA ASP A 71 16.47 -5.09 -13.41
C ASP A 71 16.62 -3.96 -12.37
N VAL A 72 16.15 -4.17 -11.13
CA VAL A 72 16.22 -3.14 -10.08
C VAL A 72 17.53 -3.26 -9.29
N PRO A 73 18.31 -2.19 -9.12
CA PRO A 73 19.52 -2.20 -8.28
C PRO A 73 19.23 -2.51 -6.80
N GLN A 74 20.17 -3.18 -6.14
CA GLN A 74 20.09 -3.47 -4.70
C GLN A 74 19.93 -2.20 -3.84
N ALA A 75 20.63 -1.12 -4.21
CA ALA A 75 20.57 0.15 -3.49
C ALA A 75 19.15 0.74 -3.47
N ASP A 76 18.42 0.66 -4.58
CA ASP A 76 17.05 1.18 -4.69
C ASP A 76 16.07 0.35 -3.84
N ILE A 77 16.28 -0.96 -3.77
CA ILE A 77 15.50 -1.86 -2.92
C ILE A 77 15.77 -1.57 -1.45
N ALA A 78 17.03 -1.36 -1.06
CA ALA A 78 17.41 -0.99 0.30
C ALA A 78 16.78 0.34 0.72
N LEU A 79 16.78 1.34 -0.17
CA LEU A 79 16.10 2.62 0.06
C LEU A 79 14.58 2.44 0.21
N ALA A 80 13.96 1.58 -0.60
CA ALA A 80 12.53 1.28 -0.50
C ALA A 80 12.18 0.57 0.82
N ARG A 81 13.02 -0.35 1.31
CA ARG A 81 12.88 -0.99 2.64
C ARG A 81 12.99 0.05 3.75
N ALA A 82 14.02 0.90 3.72
CA ALA A 82 14.20 1.97 4.71
C ALA A 82 13.00 2.92 4.77
N GLY A 83 12.50 3.39 3.61
CA GLY A 83 11.33 4.25 3.54
C GLY A 83 10.04 3.58 4.03
N LEU A 84 9.90 2.26 3.86
CA LEU A 84 8.78 1.51 4.41
C LEU A 84 8.88 1.42 5.95
N ARG A 85 10.06 1.14 6.49
CA ARG A 85 10.32 1.13 7.94
C ARG A 85 10.00 2.49 8.58
N GLU A 86 10.48 3.59 8.00
CA GLU A 86 10.16 4.95 8.45
C GLU A 86 8.66 5.24 8.40
N THR A 87 7.98 4.75 7.37
CA THR A 87 6.53 4.89 7.27
C THR A 87 5.81 4.08 8.37
N CYS A 88 6.32 2.91 8.73
CA CYS A 88 5.82 2.15 9.88
C CYS A 88 6.03 2.92 11.18
N ALA A 89 7.24 3.43 11.43
CA ALA A 89 7.57 4.21 12.63
C ALA A 89 6.64 5.43 12.81
N ARG A 90 6.30 6.11 11.71
CA ARG A 90 5.42 7.29 11.75
C ARG A 90 3.93 6.94 11.90
N LEU A 91 3.45 5.87 11.26
CA LEU A 91 2.02 5.53 11.27
C LEU A 91 1.62 4.63 12.44
N PHE A 92 2.54 3.76 12.87
CA PHE A 92 2.30 2.68 13.84
C PHE A 92 3.55 2.51 14.74
N PRO A 93 3.93 3.52 15.54
CA PRO A 93 5.17 3.48 16.34
C PRO A 93 5.27 2.25 17.24
N ASP A 94 4.15 1.85 17.86
CA ASP A 94 4.09 0.68 18.76
C ASP A 94 4.17 -0.68 18.03
N ARG A 95 4.20 -0.68 16.70
CA ARG A 95 4.19 -1.88 15.86
C ARG A 95 5.53 -2.12 15.15
N LEU A 96 6.57 -1.33 15.43
CA LEU A 96 7.89 -1.49 14.81
C LEU A 96 8.50 -2.88 15.02
N GLY A 97 8.40 -3.45 16.23
CA GLY A 97 8.88 -4.82 16.47
C GLY A 97 8.13 -5.87 15.65
N LEU A 98 6.83 -5.68 15.43
CA LEU A 98 6.02 -6.55 14.58
C LEU A 98 6.42 -6.40 13.10
N TYR A 99 6.72 -5.17 12.68
CA TYR A 99 7.23 -4.89 11.34
C TYR A 99 8.53 -5.66 11.07
N ASP A 100 9.50 -5.59 11.98
CA ASP A 100 10.79 -6.27 11.86
C ASP A 100 10.60 -7.78 11.72
N MET A 101 9.76 -8.36 12.58
CA MET A 101 9.50 -9.80 12.57
C MET A 101 8.84 -10.27 11.27
N ILE A 102 7.88 -9.52 10.72
CA ILE A 102 7.07 -9.95 9.59
C ILE A 102 7.68 -9.53 8.25
N TYR A 103 7.96 -8.23 8.08
CA TYR A 103 8.32 -7.66 6.79
C TYR A 103 9.79 -7.85 6.48
N GLU A 104 10.71 -7.57 7.41
CA GLU A 104 12.14 -7.75 7.16
C GLU A 104 12.46 -9.24 6.92
N SER A 105 11.94 -10.14 7.76
CA SER A 105 12.05 -11.59 7.53
C SER A 105 11.51 -12.04 6.16
N ARG A 106 10.39 -11.47 5.72
CA ARG A 106 9.81 -11.76 4.39
C ARG A 106 10.70 -11.25 3.27
N PHE A 107 11.23 -10.03 3.38
CA PHE A 107 12.11 -9.45 2.37
C PHE A 107 13.42 -10.21 2.26
N ASP A 108 14.02 -10.62 3.37
CA ASP A 108 15.24 -11.41 3.37
C ASP A 108 15.04 -12.78 2.72
N ARG A 109 13.89 -13.42 2.97
CA ARG A 109 13.52 -14.66 2.28
C ARG A 109 13.41 -14.45 0.76
N LEU A 110 12.68 -13.43 0.33
CA LEU A 110 12.53 -13.12 -1.10
C LEU A 110 13.88 -12.76 -1.73
N TRP A 111 14.73 -12.03 -1.02
CA TRP A 111 16.07 -11.69 -1.47
C TRP A 111 16.91 -12.93 -1.76
N ARG A 112 17.01 -13.85 -0.79
CA ARG A 112 17.74 -15.11 -0.97
C ARG A 112 17.20 -15.94 -2.14
N GLN A 113 15.88 -15.97 -2.32
CA GLN A 113 15.26 -16.78 -3.37
C GLN A 113 15.48 -16.24 -4.79
N PHE A 114 15.47 -14.92 -4.97
CA PHE A 114 15.44 -14.31 -6.31
C PHE A 114 16.68 -13.50 -6.67
N ARG A 115 17.46 -13.06 -5.69
CA ARG A 115 18.65 -12.21 -5.89
C ARG A 115 19.96 -12.88 -5.49
N GLU A 116 19.90 -13.93 -4.67
CA GLU A 116 21.04 -14.78 -4.34
C GLU A 116 20.72 -16.27 -4.58
N PRO A 117 20.28 -16.67 -5.80
CA PRO A 117 20.01 -18.07 -6.08
C PRO A 117 21.33 -18.85 -6.13
N GLY A 118 21.80 -19.36 -4.99
CA GLY A 118 22.94 -20.28 -4.92
C GLY A 118 23.98 -20.08 -3.81
N ALA A 119 23.65 -19.41 -2.71
CA ALA A 119 24.46 -19.49 -1.49
C ALA A 119 24.26 -20.83 -0.75
#